data_AF-A0A061S7L4-F1
#
_entry.id   AF-A0A061S7L4-F1
#
_cell.length_a   1.000
_cell.length_b   1.000
_cell.length_c   1.000
_cell.angle_alpha   90.00
_cell.angle_beta   90.00
_cell.angle_gamma   90.00
#
_symmetry.space_group_name_H-M   'P 1'
#
loop_
_entity.id
_entity.type
_entity.pdbx_description
1 polymer ?
#
loop_
_entity_poly.entity_id
_entity_poly.type
_entity_poly.pdbx_seq_one_letter_code
_entity_poly.pdbx_strand_id
1 'polypeptide(L)'
;MRDNNVDGPVLLTLSIKDLTQEMSFSTEEALDLLQKRNTWADIWDRTRESLEQETPDGLTSLWSLSANQVCEWAQAEGFGHRSGALAANNVDGVVLLTLSKRDLAEELGFTENEATEFLERVHHCHGLLSSSSGTGEIDLLR
;
A
#
# COMPACT_ATOMS: atom_id res chain seq x y z
N MET A 1 -21.98 -19.03 3.47
CA MET A 1 -21.61 -17.70 2.96
C MET A 1 -20.11 -17.57 3.16
N ARG A 2 -19.34 -17.45 2.07
CA ARG A 2 -17.90 -17.23 2.14
C ARG A 2 -17.69 -15.73 1.99
N ASP A 3 -17.31 -15.05 3.06
CA ASP A 3 -16.85 -13.66 3.01
C ASP A 3 -15.44 -13.64 2.44
N ASN A 4 -15.34 -13.71 1.11
CA ASN A 4 -14.11 -13.42 0.41
C ASN A 4 -14.03 -11.90 0.27
N ASN A 5 -13.62 -11.23 1.35
CA ASN A 5 -13.33 -9.80 1.33
C ASN A 5 -12.04 -9.58 0.54
N VAL A 6 -12.14 -9.64 -0.79
CA VAL A 6 -11.02 -9.38 -1.69
C VAL A 6 -10.83 -7.87 -1.74
N ASP A 7 -9.74 -7.41 -1.15
CA ASP A 7 -9.43 -5.99 -1.05
C ASP A 7 -9.19 -5.38 -2.44
N GLY A 8 -9.59 -4.12 -2.62
CA GLY A 8 -9.57 -3.42 -3.92
C GLY A 8 -8.24 -3.51 -4.68
N PRO A 9 -7.08 -3.37 -4.03
CA PRO A 9 -5.77 -3.52 -4.68
C PRO A 9 -5.48 -4.94 -5.17
N VAL A 10 -5.93 -5.96 -4.45
CA VAL A 10 -5.72 -7.37 -4.81
C VAL A 10 -6.52 -7.72 -6.07
N LEU A 11 -7.69 -7.10 -6.29
CA LEU A 11 -8.47 -7.29 -7.52
C LEU A 11 -7.74 -6.80 -8.77
N LEU A 12 -6.80 -5.86 -8.66
CA LEU A 12 -6.08 -5.31 -9.81
C LEU A 12 -4.99 -6.25 -10.37
N THR A 13 -4.54 -7.23 -9.58
CA THR A 13 -3.45 -8.15 -9.96
C THR A 13 -3.94 -9.50 -10.46
N LEU A 14 -5.20 -9.87 -10.19
CA LEU A 14 -5.76 -11.17 -10.52
C LEU A 14 -6.16 -11.29 -12.00
N SER A 15 -5.80 -12.41 -12.62
CA SER A 15 -6.24 -12.79 -13.97
C SER A 15 -7.56 -13.58 -13.94
N ILE A 16 -8.25 -13.65 -15.08
CA ILE A 16 -9.46 -14.48 -15.24
C ILE A 16 -9.19 -15.94 -14.87
N LYS A 17 -7.98 -16.45 -15.17
CA LYS A 17 -7.60 -17.81 -14.81
C LYS A 17 -7.50 -17.99 -13.30
N ASP A 18 -6.93 -17.02 -12.59
CA ASP A 18 -6.79 -17.11 -11.12
C ASP A 18 -8.16 -17.10 -10.44
N LEU A 19 -9.10 -16.28 -10.92
CA LEU A 19 -10.46 -16.22 -10.39
C LEU A 19 -11.28 -17.49 -10.65
N THR A 20 -11.17 -18.05 -11.86
CA THR A 20 -12.00 -19.22 -12.25
C THR A 20 -11.38 -20.56 -11.83
N GLN A 21 -10.06 -20.66 -11.78
CA GLN A 21 -9.35 -21.92 -11.58
C GLN A 21 -8.96 -22.16 -10.12
N GLU A 22 -8.49 -21.13 -9.41
CA GLU A 22 -8.02 -21.25 -8.02
C GLU A 22 -9.15 -20.95 -7.01
N MET A 23 -10.02 -19.98 -7.32
CA MET A 23 -11.03 -19.52 -6.38
C MET A 23 -12.43 -20.14 -6.58
N SER A 24 -12.57 -21.03 -7.57
CA SER A 24 -13.84 -21.72 -7.91
C SER A 24 -15.03 -20.77 -8.16
N PHE A 25 -14.77 -19.55 -8.62
CA PHE A 25 -15.84 -18.64 -9.04
C PHE A 25 -16.45 -19.12 -10.36
N SER A 26 -17.76 -18.94 -10.49
CA SER A 26 -18.41 -19.10 -11.79
C SER A 26 -17.91 -18.04 -12.78
N THR A 27 -18.04 -18.32 -14.08
CA THR A 27 -17.63 -17.37 -15.13
C THR A 27 -18.38 -16.04 -15.02
N GLU A 28 -19.64 -16.06 -14.57
CA GLU A 28 -20.46 -14.85 -14.38
C GLU A 28 -19.98 -14.03 -13.17
N GLU A 29 -19.62 -14.68 -12.05
CA GLU A 29 -19.05 -14.01 -10.87
C GLU A 29 -17.66 -13.42 -11.17
N ALA A 30 -16.83 -14.14 -11.93
CA ALA A 30 -15.55 -13.62 -12.39
C ALA A 30 -15.72 -12.38 -13.29
N LEU A 31 -16.74 -12.35 -14.14
CA LEU A 31 -17.05 -11.17 -14.98
C LEU A 31 -17.51 -9.96 -14.16
N ASP A 32 -18.36 -10.16 -13.15
CA ASP A 32 -18.81 -9.10 -12.25
C ASP A 32 -17.63 -8.51 -11.45
N LEU A 33 -16.73 -9.36 -10.97
CA LEU A 33 -15.50 -8.94 -10.30
C LEU A 33 -14.57 -8.16 -11.22
N LEU A 34 -14.48 -8.51 -12.51
CA LEU A 34 -13.69 -7.77 -13.49
C LEU A 34 -14.31 -6.42 -13.87
N GLN A 35 -15.64 -6.32 -13.90
CA GLN A 35 -16.31 -5.03 -14.08
C GLN A 35 -16.06 -4.10 -12.89
N LYS A 36 -16.13 -4.64 -11.67
CA LYS A 36 -15.74 -3.91 -10.45
C LYS A 36 -14.28 -3.50 -10.50
N ARG A 37 -13.38 -4.38 -10.97
CA ARG A 37 -11.95 -4.07 -11.18
C ARG A 37 -11.74 -2.88 -12.10
N ASN A 38 -12.43 -2.82 -13.24
CA ASN A 38 -12.31 -1.68 -14.16
C ASN A 38 -12.79 -0.37 -13.50
N THR A 39 -13.84 -0.44 -12.68
CA THR A 39 -14.33 0.71 -11.93
C THR A 39 -13.31 1.19 -10.90
N TRP A 40 -12.66 0.25 -10.20
CA TRP A 40 -11.58 0.57 -9.26
C TRP A 40 -10.34 1.11 -9.97
N ALA A 41 -9.98 0.60 -11.15
CA ALA A 41 -8.88 1.14 -11.94
C ALA A 41 -9.15 2.59 -12.36
N ASP A 42 -10.37 2.91 -12.81
CA ASP A 42 -10.76 4.27 -13.18
C ASP A 42 -10.75 5.23 -11.98
N ILE A 43 -11.21 4.76 -10.81
CA ILE A 43 -11.16 5.54 -9.57
C ILE A 43 -9.70 5.77 -9.17
N TRP A 44 -8.87 4.72 -9.24
CA TRP A 44 -7.46 4.75 -8.89
C TRP A 44 -6.67 5.71 -9.78
N ASP A 45 -6.91 5.72 -11.09
CA ASP A 45 -6.25 6.63 -12.03
C ASP A 45 -6.64 8.09 -11.76
N ARG A 46 -7.92 8.37 -11.43
CA ARG A 46 -8.34 9.72 -11.02
C ARG A 46 -7.73 10.17 -9.70
N THR A 47 -7.64 9.27 -8.73
CA THR A 47 -7.03 9.58 -7.43
C THR A 47 -5.52 9.81 -7.58
N ARG A 48 -4.84 9.04 -8.44
CA ARG A 48 -3.42 9.24 -8.79
C ARG A 48 -3.18 10.62 -9.40
N GLU A 49 -3.98 11.00 -10.40
CA GLU A 49 -3.84 12.29 -11.09
C GLU A 49 -4.07 13.48 -10.13
N SER A 50 -4.95 13.31 -9.13
CA SER A 50 -5.17 14.32 -8.09
C SER A 50 -4.04 14.40 -7.05
N LEU A 51 -3.32 13.32 -6.79
CA LEU A 51 -2.22 13.25 -5.81
C LEU A 51 -0.86 13.68 -6.41
N GLU A 52 -0.72 13.59 -7.73
CA GLU A 52 0.48 14.04 -8.48
C GLU A 52 0.67 15.57 -8.48
N GLN A 53 -0.36 16.36 -8.12
CA GLN A 53 -0.29 17.83 -8.18
C GLN A 53 0.22 18.53 -6.90
N GLU A 54 0.40 17.83 -5.77
CA GLU A 54 0.70 18.49 -4.48
C GLU A 54 1.91 17.92 -3.71
N THR A 55 3.08 17.76 -4.33
CA THR A 55 4.32 17.58 -3.55
C THR A 55 5.36 18.66 -3.86
N PRO A 56 5.66 19.55 -2.89
CA PRO A 56 6.74 20.53 -3.01
C PRO A 56 8.09 19.84 -3.23
N ASP A 57 8.88 20.44 -4.12
CA ASP A 57 10.17 19.97 -4.65
C ASP A 57 11.05 19.18 -3.66
N GLY A 58 11.32 17.92 -4.00
CA GLY A 58 12.47 17.16 -3.48
C GLY A 58 12.17 16.06 -2.47
N LEU A 59 10.96 15.98 -1.92
CA LEU A 59 10.50 14.81 -1.17
C LEU A 59 9.87 13.84 -2.17
N THR A 60 10.62 12.83 -2.61
CA THR A 60 10.06 11.72 -3.38
C THR A 60 9.03 11.06 -2.48
N SER A 61 7.76 11.35 -2.72
CA SER A 61 6.69 10.83 -1.89
C SER A 61 6.70 9.31 -1.95
N LEU A 62 6.48 8.64 -0.80
CA LEU A 62 6.64 7.18 -0.71
C LEU A 62 5.86 6.44 -1.80
N TRP A 63 4.70 6.96 -2.24
CA TRP A 63 3.87 6.35 -3.29
C TRP A 63 4.48 6.37 -4.70
N SER A 64 5.46 7.23 -4.98
CA SER A 64 6.13 7.30 -6.29
C SER A 64 7.43 6.50 -6.37
N LEU A 65 7.83 5.85 -5.27
CA LEU A 65 9.03 5.02 -5.27
C LEU A 65 8.83 3.76 -6.11
N SER A 66 9.75 3.50 -7.03
CA SER A 66 9.87 2.19 -7.67
C SER A 66 10.33 1.13 -6.65
N ALA A 67 10.14 -0.16 -6.97
CA ALA A 67 10.58 -1.25 -6.10
C ALA A 67 12.07 -1.18 -5.71
N ASN A 68 12.93 -0.73 -6.63
CA ASN A 68 14.36 -0.51 -6.33
C ASN A 68 14.56 0.63 -5.32
N GLN A 69 13.84 1.74 -5.48
CA GLN A 69 13.92 2.87 -4.56
C GLN A 69 13.33 2.54 -3.19
N VAL A 70 12.29 1.69 -3.12
CA VAL A 70 11.78 1.15 -1.85
C VAL A 70 12.85 0.32 -1.15
N CYS A 71 13.62 -0.50 -1.88
CA CYS A 71 14.71 -1.27 -1.30
C CYS A 71 15.83 -0.37 -0.76
N GLU A 72 16.21 0.68 -1.49
CA GLU A 72 17.19 1.67 -1.05
C GLU A 72 16.71 2.43 0.18
N TRP A 73 15.44 2.85 0.20
CA TRP A 73 14.82 3.49 1.35
C TRP A 73 14.79 2.57 2.57
N ALA A 74 14.34 1.32 2.41
CA ALA A 74 14.30 0.34 3.48
C ALA A 74 15.72 0.07 4.05
N GLN A 75 16.74 0.04 3.19
CA GLN A 75 18.13 -0.08 3.63
C GLN A 75 18.59 1.14 4.44
N ALA A 76 18.24 2.35 4.02
CA ALA A 76 18.56 3.59 4.75
C ALA A 76 17.87 3.66 6.12
N GLU A 77 16.65 3.13 6.24
CA GLU A 77 15.89 3.05 7.50
C GLU A 77 16.34 1.91 8.43
N GLY A 78 17.33 1.10 8.03
CA GLY A 78 17.87 0.01 8.84
C GLY A 78 17.24 -1.37 8.60
N PHE A 79 16.35 -1.50 7.60
CA PHE A 79 15.70 -2.75 7.19
C PHE A 79 16.36 -3.39 5.96
N GLY A 80 17.66 -3.15 5.76
CA GLY A 80 18.39 -3.63 4.58
C GLY A 80 18.37 -5.15 4.40
N HIS A 81 18.27 -5.92 5.48
CA HIS A 81 18.13 -7.39 5.42
C HIS A 81 16.80 -7.85 4.80
N ARG A 82 15.80 -6.97 4.70
CA ARG A 82 14.50 -7.24 4.08
C ARG A 82 14.40 -6.79 2.62
N SER A 83 15.40 -6.05 2.12
CA SER A 83 15.44 -5.59 0.72
C SER A 83 15.24 -6.72 -0.29
N GLY A 84 15.82 -7.91 -0.04
CA GLY A 84 15.62 -9.08 -0.90
C GLY A 84 14.17 -9.56 -0.95
N ALA A 85 13.46 -9.54 0.18
CA ALA A 85 12.05 -9.93 0.23
C ALA A 85 11.15 -8.88 -0.44
N LEU A 86 11.45 -7.60 -0.25
CA LEU A 86 10.75 -6.49 -0.90
C LEU A 86 10.93 -6.54 -2.42
N ALA A 87 12.16 -6.75 -2.89
CA ALA A 87 12.46 -6.88 -4.33
C ALA A 87 11.81 -8.14 -4.94
N ALA A 88 11.87 -9.28 -4.25
CA ALA A 88 11.28 -10.53 -4.74
C ALA A 88 9.76 -10.45 -4.90
N ASN A 89 9.09 -9.67 -4.04
CA ASN A 89 7.65 -9.42 -4.10
C ASN A 89 7.28 -8.17 -4.90
N ASN A 90 8.26 -7.52 -5.56
CA ASN A 90 8.08 -6.32 -6.37
C ASN A 90 7.33 -5.20 -5.62
N VAL A 91 7.67 -5.01 -4.34
CA VAL A 91 7.03 -4.01 -3.47
C VAL A 91 7.49 -2.62 -3.89
N ASP A 92 6.64 -1.91 -4.63
CA ASP A 92 6.79 -0.50 -4.94
C ASP A 92 6.16 0.39 -3.87
N GLY A 93 6.27 1.70 -4.06
CA GLY A 93 5.79 2.72 -3.13
C GLY A 93 4.28 2.68 -2.88
N VAL A 94 3.51 2.27 -3.88
CA VAL A 94 2.06 2.11 -3.77
C VAL A 94 1.76 0.89 -2.90
N VAL A 95 2.37 -0.25 -3.23
CA VAL A 95 2.19 -1.49 -2.46
C VAL A 95 2.62 -1.26 -1.02
N LEU A 96 3.76 -0.62 -0.80
CA LEU A 96 4.32 -0.30 0.51
C LEU A 96 3.32 0.38 1.45
N LEU A 97 2.51 1.31 0.93
CA LEU A 97 1.50 2.04 1.71
C LEU A 97 0.24 1.21 2.02
N THR A 98 0.04 0.10 1.31
CA THR A 98 -1.09 -0.82 1.51
C THR A 98 -0.77 -2.03 2.38
N LEU A 99 0.52 -2.28 2.66
CA LEU A 99 0.94 -3.44 3.44
C LEU A 99 0.43 -3.36 4.89
N SER A 100 -0.22 -4.42 5.34
CA SER A 100 -0.55 -4.60 6.75
C SER A 100 0.60 -5.24 7.53
N LYS A 101 0.54 -5.20 8.86
CA LYS A 101 1.47 -5.95 9.73
C LYS A 101 1.48 -7.44 9.40
N ARG A 102 0.33 -8.00 9.05
CA ARG A 102 0.21 -9.40 8.69
C ARG A 102 0.94 -9.69 7.39
N ASP A 103 0.77 -8.86 6.37
CA ASP A 103 1.43 -9.06 5.07
C ASP A 103 2.96 -8.97 5.21
N LEU A 104 3.44 -8.03 6.05
CA LEU A 104 4.86 -7.94 6.40
C LEU A 104 5.37 -9.23 7.06
N ALA A 105 4.59 -9.84 7.96
CA ALA A 105 4.99 -11.05 8.67
C ALA A 105 4.90 -12.32 7.81
N GLU A 106 3.79 -12.51 7.11
CA GLU A 106 3.48 -13.73 6.35
C GLU A 106 4.20 -13.76 5.00
N GLU A 107 4.25 -12.64 4.27
CA GLU A 107 4.77 -12.60 2.89
C GLU A 107 6.21 -12.09 2.81
N LEU A 108 6.60 -11.19 3.73
CA LEU A 108 7.93 -10.56 3.74
C LEU A 108 8.82 -11.06 4.89
N GLY A 109 8.26 -11.94 5.73
CA GLY A 109 8.96 -12.64 6.81
C GLY A 109 9.39 -11.75 7.97
N PHE A 110 8.85 -10.54 8.10
CA PHE A 110 9.14 -9.63 9.23
C PHE A 110 8.68 -10.27 10.55
N THR A 111 9.44 -10.04 11.62
CA THR A 111 8.91 -10.28 12.96
C THR A 111 7.85 -9.23 13.31
N GLU A 112 7.00 -9.51 14.29
CA GLU A 112 5.94 -8.57 14.71
C GLU A 112 6.49 -7.20 15.15
N ASN A 113 7.63 -7.20 15.84
CA ASN A 113 8.33 -5.97 16.24
C ASN A 113 8.87 -5.22 15.02
N GLU A 114 9.58 -5.91 14.11
CA GLU A 114 10.10 -5.30 12.88
C GLU A 114 8.97 -4.72 12.01
N ALA A 115 7.85 -5.44 11.87
CA ALA A 115 6.70 -4.97 11.09
C ALA A 115 6.07 -3.72 11.69
N THR A 116 6.06 -3.61 13.03
CA THR A 116 5.58 -2.42 13.73
C THR A 116 6.51 -1.23 13.47
N GLU A 117 7.81 -1.39 13.69
CA GLU A 117 8.80 -0.33 13.47
C GLU A 117 8.83 0.11 12.00
N PHE A 118 8.71 -0.83 11.06
CA PHE A 118 8.70 -0.55 9.63
C PHE A 118 7.50 0.31 9.24
N LEU A 119 6.29 -0.05 9.69
CA LEU A 119 5.10 0.76 9.41
C LEU A 119 5.17 2.13 10.10
N GLU A 120 5.75 2.23 11.29
CA GLU A 120 5.99 3.53 11.92
C GLU A 120 6.90 4.43 11.05
N ARG A 121 7.93 3.87 10.40
CA ARG A 121 8.76 4.63 9.44
C ARG A 121 8.00 5.02 8.18
N VAL A 122 7.22 4.11 7.60
CA VAL A 122 6.34 4.40 6.46
C VAL A 122 5.38 5.55 6.81
N HIS A 123 4.72 5.46 7.96
CA HIS A 123 3.80 6.50 8.45
C HIS A 123 4.52 7.80 8.82
N HIS A 124 5.76 7.77 9.29
CA HIS A 124 6.52 8.97 9.59
C HIS A 124 6.91 9.72 8.30
N CYS A 125 7.42 9.01 7.31
CA CYS A 125 7.76 9.57 5.99
C CYS A 125 6.52 10.08 5.25
N HIS A 126 5.37 9.42 5.39
CA HIS A 126 4.10 9.88 4.85
C HIS A 126 3.47 11.01 5.68
N GLY A 127 3.63 10.97 7.00
CA GLY A 127 3.01 11.84 8.01
C GLY A 127 3.67 13.21 8.18
N LEU A 128 4.81 13.48 7.54
CA LEU A 128 5.30 14.84 7.33
C LEU A 128 4.35 15.68 6.44
N LEU A 129 3.35 15.06 5.80
CA LEU A 129 2.21 15.75 5.17
C LEU A 129 0.95 15.84 6.04
N SER A 130 0.91 15.16 7.21
CA SER A 130 -0.27 15.10 8.08
C SER A 130 -0.07 15.70 9.48
N SER A 131 1.14 16.18 9.80
CA SER A 131 1.41 16.97 11.02
C SER A 131 0.99 18.43 10.84
N SER A 132 -0.27 18.65 10.48
CA SER A 132 -1.01 19.86 10.84
C SER A 132 -2.18 19.50 11.75
N SER A 133 -2.02 18.51 12.64
CA SER A 133 -2.88 18.44 13.83
C SER A 133 -2.29 19.38 14.87
N GLY A 134 -2.45 20.68 14.61
CA GLY A 134 -2.20 21.71 15.60
C GLY A 134 -3.02 21.37 16.84
N THR A 135 -2.33 21.12 17.94
CA THR A 135 -2.90 21.29 19.27
C THR A 135 -3.18 22.79 19.43
N GLY A 136 -4.30 23.22 18.85
CA GLY A 136 -4.98 24.45 19.20
C GLY A 136 -5.52 24.28 20.60
N GLU A 137 -4.63 24.42 21.57
CA GLU A 137 -4.94 24.69 22.96
C GLU A 137 -5.70 26.02 22.98
N ILE A 138 -7.03 25.94 22.86
CA ILE A 138 -7.89 27.07 23.17
C ILE A 138 -7.90 27.17 24.69
N ASP A 139 -6.96 27.97 25.17
CA ASP A 139 -6.92 28.53 26.50
C ASP A 139 -8.14 29.46 26.66
N LEU A 140 -9.28 28.89 27.08
CA LEU A 140 -10.44 29.66 27.54
C LEU A 140 -10.43 29.73 29.06
N LEU A 141 -9.47 30.51 29.58
CA LEU A 141 -9.63 31.21 30.84
C LEU A 141 -10.42 32.50 30.59
N ARG A 142 -11.73 32.46 30.87
CA ARG A 142 -12.45 33.47 31.68
C ARG A 142 -13.92 33.15 31.86
#